data_AF-A0A9D9E1H6-F1
#
_entry.id   AF-A0A9D9E1H6-F1
#
_cell.length_a   1.000
_cell.length_b   1.000
_cell.length_c   1.000
_cell.angle_alpha   90.00
_cell.angle_beta   90.00
_cell.angle_gamma   90.00
#
_symmetry.space_group_name_H-M   'P 1'
#
loop_
_entity.id
_entity.type
_entity.pdbx_description
1 polymer ?
#
loop_
_entity_poly.entity_id
_entity_poly.type
_entity_poly.pdbx_seq_one_letter_code
_entity_poly.pdbx_strand_id
1 'polypeptide(L)'
;MKRTILVTLLTVILQSVAAQQLMPLPVDTAVRYGKLPNGLTYIIRHNANPEHRADFYIAQKVGSVLEEEEQRGLAHFLEHMA
;
A
#
# COMPACT_ATOMS: atom_id res chain seq x y z
N MET A 1 45.92 -10.19 15.00
CA MET A 1 45.26 -9.03 15.64
C MET A 1 44.49 -8.18 14.64
N LYS A 2 45.10 -7.62 13.59
CA LYS A 2 44.39 -6.78 12.60
C LYS A 2 43.26 -7.51 11.84
N ARG A 3 43.50 -8.77 11.41
CA ARG A 3 42.49 -9.60 10.73
C ARG A 3 41.32 -9.98 11.64
N THR A 4 41.58 -10.30 12.90
CA THR A 4 40.54 -10.61 13.88
C THR A 4 39.64 -9.40 14.14
N ILE A 5 40.22 -8.21 14.32
CA ILE A 5 39.46 -6.95 14.47
C ILE A 5 38.58 -6.68 13.25
N LEU A 6 39.10 -6.88 12.04
CA LEU A 6 38.34 -6.66 10.81
C LEU A 6 37.14 -7.61 10.67
N VAL A 7 37.32 -8.89 11.02
CA VAL A 7 36.24 -9.89 10.99
C VAL A 7 35.18 -9.55 12.04
N THR A 8 35.58 -9.16 13.26
CA THR A 8 34.64 -8.77 14.30
C THR A 8 33.86 -7.51 13.90
N LEU A 9 34.53 -6.51 13.32
CA LEU A 9 33.89 -5.29 12.84
C LEU A 9 32.88 -5.61 11.72
N LEU A 10 33.25 -6.48 10.77
CA LEU A 10 32.37 -6.91 9.69
C LEU A 10 31.15 -7.66 10.21
N THR A 11 31.31 -8.54 11.20
CA THR A 11 30.19 -9.26 11.82
C THR A 11 29.23 -8.32 12.56
N VAL A 12 29.74 -7.27 13.23
CA VAL A 12 28.91 -6.27 13.92
C VAL A 12 28.11 -5.44 12.90
N ILE A 13 28.74 -5.05 11.78
CA ILE A 13 28.06 -4.33 10.70
C ILE A 13 26.94 -5.20 10.10
N LEU A 14 27.22 -6.48 9.80
CA LEU A 14 26.21 -7.40 9.26
C LEU A 14 25.01 -7.59 10.20
N GLN A 15 25.23 -7.64 11.52
CA GLN A 15 24.14 -7.73 12.51
C GLN A 15 23.28 -6.47 12.55
N SER A 16 23.88 -5.28 12.43
CA SER A 16 23.14 -4.01 12.42
C SER A 16 22.24 -3.83 11.19
N VAL A 17 22.64 -4.35 10.02
CA VAL A 17 21.83 -4.30 8.79
C VAL A 17 20.63 -5.25 8.87
N ALA A 18 20.80 -6.44 9.46
CA ALA A 18 19.70 -7.39 9.67
C ALA A 18 18.64 -6.87 10.66
N ALA A 19 19.02 -6.00 11.60
CA ALA A 19 18.12 -5.42 12.60
C ALA A 19 17.19 -4.32 12.05
N GLN A 20 17.39 -3.84 10.82
CA GLN A 20 16.54 -2.82 10.18
C GLN A 20 15.37 -3.44 9.40
N GLN A 21 14.74 -4.49 9.94
CA GLN A 21 13.47 -4.95 9.38
C GLN A 21 12.37 -3.95 9.77
N LEU A 22 11.92 -3.16 8.80
CA LEU A 22 10.73 -2.33 8.93
C LEU A 22 9.53 -3.25 9.16
N MET A 23 9.13 -3.38 10.42
CA MET A 23 7.88 -4.06 10.76
C MET A 23 6.73 -3.23 10.19
N PRO A 24 5.82 -3.84 9.41
CA PRO A 24 4.64 -3.13 8.94
C PRO A 24 3.82 -2.66 10.14
N LEU A 25 3.36 -1.42 10.08
CA LEU A 25 2.46 -0.91 11.10
C LEU A 25 1.20 -1.78 11.14
N PRO A 26 0.66 -2.06 12.34
CA PRO A 26 -0.59 -2.78 12.44
C PRO A 26 -1.70 -1.98 11.75
N VAL A 27 -2.56 -2.69 11.02
CA VAL A 27 -3.79 -2.11 10.45
C VAL A 27 -4.80 -1.89 11.59
N ASP A 28 -5.59 -0.82 11.51
CA ASP A 28 -6.70 -0.58 12.43
C ASP A 28 -7.62 -1.82 12.49
N THR A 29 -7.80 -2.38 13.69
CA THR A 29 -8.60 -3.59 13.90
C THR A 29 -10.08 -3.40 13.56
N ALA A 30 -10.56 -2.16 13.50
CA ALA A 30 -11.92 -1.85 13.06
C ALA A 30 -12.08 -1.92 11.53
N VAL A 31 -10.99 -2.06 10.78
CA VAL A 31 -11.00 -2.20 9.32
C VAL A 31 -11.05 -3.68 8.94
N ARG A 32 -12.09 -4.06 8.22
CA ARG A 32 -12.17 -5.36 7.56
C ARG A 32 -11.54 -5.24 6.16
N TYR A 33 -10.41 -5.90 5.99
CA TYR A 33 -9.61 -5.90 4.76
C TYR A 33 -9.59 -7.29 4.11
N GLY A 34 -9.52 -7.36 2.78
CA GLY A 34 -9.29 -8.62 2.08
C GLY A 34 -9.33 -8.50 0.56
N LYS A 35 -9.17 -9.64 -0.12
CA LYS A 35 -9.20 -9.74 -1.57
C LYS A 35 -10.12 -10.89 -2.00
N LEU A 36 -11.04 -10.61 -2.90
CA LEU A 36 -11.97 -11.59 -3.47
C LEU A 36 -11.25 -12.51 -4.48
N PRO A 37 -11.82 -13.69 -4.82
CA PRO A 37 -11.21 -14.61 -5.79
C PRO A 37 -10.96 -13.99 -7.18
N ASN A 38 -11.79 -13.01 -7.59
CA ASN A 38 -11.62 -12.27 -8.85
C ASN A 38 -10.52 -11.19 -8.80
N GLY A 39 -9.89 -11.00 -7.64
CA GLY A 39 -8.81 -10.03 -7.45
C GLY A 39 -9.23 -8.67 -6.89
N LEU A 40 -10.52 -8.39 -6.73
CA LEU A 40 -10.97 -7.13 -6.14
C LEU A 40 -10.58 -7.06 -4.65
N THR A 41 -9.92 -5.97 -4.26
CA THR A 41 -9.60 -5.69 -2.86
C THR A 41 -10.73 -4.90 -2.22
N TYR A 42 -11.18 -5.30 -1.03
CA TYR A 42 -12.17 -4.56 -0.26
C TYR A 42 -11.56 -4.03 1.04
N ILE A 43 -12.04 -2.85 1.42
CA ILE A 43 -11.72 -2.17 2.68
C ILE A 43 -13.04 -1.67 3.24
N ILE A 44 -13.44 -2.18 4.39
CA ILE A 44 -14.72 -1.83 5.02
C ILE A 44 -14.44 -1.37 6.44
N ARG A 45 -15.00 -0.22 6.82
CA ARG A 45 -14.93 0.31 8.18
C ARG A 45 -16.30 0.79 8.59
N HIS A 46 -16.75 0.39 9.77
CA HIS A 46 -18.02 0.87 10.32
C HIS A 46 -17.88 2.33 10.75
N ASN A 47 -18.87 3.15 10.40
CA ASN A 47 -19.03 4.51 10.88
C ASN A 47 -20.49 4.72 11.31
N ALA A 48 -20.71 5.17 12.54
CA ALA A 48 -22.05 5.40 13.09
C ALA A 48 -22.54 6.85 12.90
N ASN A 49 -21.67 7.79 12.51
CA ASN A 49 -22.03 9.18 12.38
C ASN A 49 -21.60 9.71 11.01
N PRO A 50 -22.53 10.20 10.19
CA PRO A 50 -23.97 10.32 10.43
C PRO A 50 -24.72 8.98 10.33
N GLU A 51 -25.77 8.83 11.13
CA GLU A 51 -26.62 7.62 11.12
C GLU A 51 -27.33 7.45 9.76
N HIS A 52 -27.69 6.20 9.44
CA HIS A 52 -28.41 5.80 8.23
C HIS A 52 -27.74 6.19 6.91
N ARG A 53 -26.40 6.30 6.89
CA ARG A 53 -25.61 6.57 5.70
C ARG A 53 -24.48 5.55 5.54
N ALA A 54 -24.08 5.33 4.29
CA ALA A 54 -22.90 4.57 3.93
C ALA A 54 -22.26 5.22 2.71
N ASP A 55 -20.94 5.40 2.76
CA ASP A 55 -20.16 5.91 1.64
C ASP A 55 -19.53 4.75 0.90
N PHE A 56 -19.68 4.74 -0.42
CA PHE A 56 -19.11 3.73 -1.30
C PHE A 56 -18.11 4.39 -2.23
N TYR A 57 -16.93 3.78 -2.32
CA TYR A 57 -15.86 4.23 -3.20
C TYR A 57 -15.36 3.06 -4.03
N ILE A 58 -15.15 3.30 -5.32
CA ILE A 58 -14.42 2.40 -6.21
C ILE A 58 -13.11 3.07 -6.60
N ALA A 59 -12.02 2.61 -5.99
CA ALA A 59 -10.69 3.11 -6.33
C ALA A 59 -10.12 2.30 -7.48
N GLN A 60 -9.93 2.94 -8.63
CA GLN A 60 -9.21 2.35 -9.75
C GLN A 60 -7.74 2.74 -9.65
N LYS A 61 -6.84 1.74 -9.71
CA LYS A 61 -5.38 1.98 -9.69
C LYS A 61 -4.87 2.38 -11.07
N VAL A 62 -5.50 3.39 -11.67
CA VAL A 62 -5.20 3.96 -12.98
C VAL A 62 -5.49 5.46 -12.95
N GLY A 63 -4.79 6.22 -13.78
CA GLY A 63 -4.96 7.67 -13.91
C GLY A 63 -4.13 8.19 -15.08
N SER A 64 -4.11 9.52 -15.26
CA SER A 64 -3.46 10.16 -16.43
C SER A 64 -1.96 9.88 -16.57
N VAL A 65 -1.27 9.56 -15.48
CA VAL A 65 0.16 9.18 -15.49
C VAL A 65 0.43 7.91 -16.31
N LEU A 66 -0.59 7.07 -16.49
CA LEU A 66 -0.50 5.83 -17.27
C LEU A 66 -1.01 5.99 -18.70
N GLU A 67 -1.35 7.20 -19.14
CA GLU A 67 -1.81 7.46 -20.51
C GLU A 67 -0.62 7.52 -21.49
N GLU A 68 -0.79 6.86 -22.63
CA GLU A 68 0.05 7.10 -23.81
C GLU A 68 -0.29 8.45 -24.46
N GLU A 69 0.52 8.90 -25.41
CA GLU A 69 0.34 10.21 -26.05
C GLU A 69 -1.03 10.35 -26.74
N GLU A 70 -1.49 9.29 -27.40
CA GLU A 70 -2.80 9.24 -28.08
C GLU A 70 -3.97 9.08 -27.10
N GLN A 71 -3.69 8.85 -25.82
CA GLN A 71 -4.69 8.60 -24.77
C GLN A 71 -4.86 9.76 -23.80
N ARG A 72 -4.20 10.89 -24.05
CA ARG A 72 -4.20 12.03 -23.12
C ARG A 72 -5.61 12.52 -22.82
N GLY A 73 -5.97 12.51 -21.54
CA GLY A 73 -7.27 12.92 -21.03
C GLY A 73 -8.32 11.82 -21.00
N LEU A 74 -8.03 10.60 -21.49
CA LEU A 74 -8.99 9.51 -21.51
C LEU A 74 -9.34 9.00 -20.11
N ALA A 75 -8.41 8.94 -19.16
CA ALA A 75 -8.69 8.47 -17.81
C ALA A 75 -9.75 9.34 -17.12
N HIS A 76 -9.61 10.66 -17.25
CA HIS A 76 -10.59 11.63 -16.73
C HIS A 76 -11.89 11.64 -17.55
N PHE A 77 -11.81 11.47 -18.87
CA PHE A 77 -12.99 11.33 -19.71
C PHE A 77 -13.83 10.10 -19.32
N LEU A 78 -13.19 8.97 -19.06
CA LEU A 78 -13.88 7.75 -18.63
C LEU A 78 -14.53 7.89 -17.25
N GLU A 79 -13.93 8.66 -16.35
CA GLU A 79 -14.57 9.03 -15.07
C GLU A 79 -15.91 9.76 -15.31
N HIS A 80 -15.95 10.69 -16.27
CA HIS A 80 -17.16 11.46 -16.59
C HIS A 80 -18.26 10.63 -17.29
N MET A 81 -17.90 9.49 -17.88
CA MET A 81 -18.85 8.64 -18.60
C MET A 81 -19.53 7.57 -17.73
N ALA A 82 -19.08 7.41 -16.48
CA ALA A 82 -19.52 6.36 -15.56
C ALA A 82 -20.79 6.73 -14.77
#